data_AF-A0A955YAT7-F1
#
_entry.id   AF-A0A955YAT7-F1
#
_cell.length_a   1.000
_cell.length_b   1.000
_cell.length_c   1.000
_cell.angle_alpha   90.00
_cell.angle_beta   90.00
_cell.angle_gamma   90.00
#
_symmetry.space_group_name_H-M   'P 1'
#
loop_
_entity.id
_entity.type
_entity.pdbx_description
1 polymer ?
#
loop_
_entity_poly.entity_id
_entity_poly.type
_entity_poly.pdbx_seq_one_letter_code
_entity_poly.pdbx_strand_id
1 'polypeptide(L)' 'MSTKPKREFTIDTGKGQEVVRGRAVAVETARTLSAGTWRPIRVTRDDERMEMTFRRGELTKYGYYSHGKRP' A
#
# COMPACT_ATOMS: atom_id res chain seq x y z
N MET A 1 -1.65 -12.84 -22.24
CA MET A 1 -0.90 -12.59 -20.98
C MET A 1 -0.79 -11.08 -20.79
N SER A 2 -1.64 -10.47 -19.94
CA SER A 2 -1.65 -9.02 -19.77
C SER A 2 -0.41 -8.55 -19.00
N THR A 3 0.50 -7.89 -19.71
CA THR A 3 1.51 -6.98 -19.17
C THR A 3 0.82 -5.79 -18.51
N LYS A 4 0.20 -6.00 -17.34
CA LYS A 4 -0.27 -4.87 -16.54
C LYS A 4 0.95 -4.02 -16.17
N PRO A 5 0.94 -2.70 -16.38
CA PRO A 5 2.03 -1.86 -15.93
C PRO A 5 2.16 -2.03 -14.41
N LYS A 6 3.34 -2.46 -13.96
CA LYS A 6 3.72 -2.79 -12.56
C LYS A 6 3.65 -1.58 -11.61
N ARG A 7 2.50 -0.92 -11.54
CA ARG A 7 2.27 0.35 -10.83
C ARG A 7 0.93 0.32 -10.08
N GLU A 8 0.36 -0.87 -9.89
CA GLU A 8 -0.86 -1.06 -9.11
C GLU A 8 -0.47 -1.23 -7.64
N PHE A 9 -1.27 -0.66 -6.75
CA PHE A 9 -1.08 -0.72 -5.31
C PHE A 9 -2.40 -1.13 -4.67
N THR A 10 -2.34 -2.10 -3.77
CA THR A 10 -3.48 -2.55 -2.98
C THR A 10 -3.42 -1.88 -1.62
N ILE A 11 -4.46 -1.13 -1.27
CA ILE A 11 -4.66 -0.48 0.02
C ILE A 11 -5.59 -1.37 0.85
N ASP A 12 -5.05 -1.96 1.91
CA ASP A 12 -5.80 -2.74 2.88
C ASP A 12 -6.18 -1.86 4.08
N THR A 13 -7.48 -1.70 4.28
CA THR A 13 -8.05 -0.89 5.36
C THR A 13 -8.48 -1.70 6.59
N GLY A 14 -8.31 -3.03 6.54
CA GLY A 14 -8.84 -3.98 7.50
C GLY A 14 -10.36 -4.19 7.45
N LYS A 15 -11.10 -3.42 6.62
CA LYS A 15 -12.51 -3.63 6.28
C LYS A 15 -12.71 -4.09 4.84
N GLY A 16 -11.70 -3.88 4.01
CA GLY A 16 -11.71 -4.17 2.58
C GLY A 16 -10.40 -3.72 1.94
N GLN A 17 -10.25 -4.11 0.69
CA GLN A 17 -9.07 -3.80 -0.12
C GLN A 17 -9.49 -2.98 -1.33
N GLU A 18 -8.73 -1.93 -1.62
CA GLU A 18 -8.90 -1.10 -2.81
C GLU A 18 -7.62 -1.15 -3.65
N VAL A 19 -7.77 -1.28 -4.97
CA VAL A 19 -6.64 -1.25 -5.90
C VAL A 19 -6.59 0.11 -6.58
N VAL A 20 -5.46 0.81 -6.42
CA VAL A 20 -5.21 2.10 -7.03
C VAL A 20 -3.98 2.04 -7.93
N ARG A 21 -3.93 2.91 -8.94
CA ARG A 21 -2.81 3.03 -9.86
C ARG A 21 -1.95 4.24 -9.51
N GLY A 22 -0.66 4.00 -9.37
CA GLY A 22 0.33 5.03 -9.09
C GLY A 22 0.64 5.18 -7.61
N ARG A 23 1.93 5.35 -7.30
CA ARG A 23 2.44 5.42 -5.93
C ARG A 23 1.92 6.65 -5.18
N ALA A 24 1.93 7.82 -5.83
CA ALA A 24 1.52 9.08 -5.19
C ALA A 24 0.06 8.99 -4.71
N VAL A 25 -0.84 8.53 -5.59
CA VAL A 25 -2.25 8.29 -5.26
C VAL A 25 -2.39 7.29 -4.12
N ALA A 26 -1.66 6.17 -4.17
CA ALA A 26 -1.72 5.16 -3.11
C ALA A 26 -1.28 5.70 -1.73
N VAL A 27 -0.22 6.49 -1.70
CA VAL A 27 0.29 7.13 -0.47
C VAL A 27 -0.71 8.14 0.05
N GLU A 28 -1.24 9.02 -0.80
CA GLU A 28 -2.21 10.04 -0.41
C GLU A 28 -3.51 9.42 0.11
N THR A 29 -4.08 8.47 -0.62
CA THR A 29 -5.29 7.75 -0.20
C THR A 29 -5.07 7.03 1.13
N ALA A 30 -3.98 6.29 1.29
CA ALA A 30 -3.68 5.60 2.56
C ALA A 30 -3.44 6.58 3.72
N ARG A 31 -2.84 7.74 3.44
CA ARG A 31 -2.65 8.80 4.43
C ARG A 31 -4.00 9.34 4.91
N THR A 32 -4.87 9.72 4.00
CA THR A 32 -6.23 10.22 4.31
C THR A 32 -7.06 9.18 5.06
N LEU A 33 -7.07 7.93 4.59
CA LEU A 33 -7.80 6.84 5.24
C LEU A 33 -7.26 6.50 6.64
N SER A 34 -5.95 6.48 6.80
CA SER A 34 -5.33 6.21 8.10
C SER A 34 -5.51 7.36 9.09
N ALA A 35 -5.70 8.59 8.62
CA ALA A 35 -6.02 9.74 9.48
C ALA A 35 -7.45 9.65 10.05
N GLY A 36 -8.40 9.19 9.23
CA GLY A 36 -9.81 9.01 9.64
C GLY A 36 -10.07 7.72 10.44
N THR A 37 -9.08 6.85 10.61
CA THR A 37 -9.26 5.55 11.27
C THR A 37 -8.20 5.30 12.34
N TRP A 38 -8.58 4.59 13.41
CA TRP A 38 -7.65 4.19 14.47
C TRP A 38 -6.78 2.98 14.09
N ARG A 39 -7.03 2.39 12.92
CA ARG A 39 -6.37 1.19 12.44
C ARG A 39 -5.21 1.56 11.50
N PRO A 40 -4.13 0.76 11.48
CA PRO A 40 -3.11 0.91 10.47
C PRO A 40 -3.67 0.52 9.09
N ILE A 41 -3.34 1.31 8.07
CA ILE A 41 -3.66 1.05 6.67
C ILE A 41 -2.40 0.52 5.99
N ARG A 42 -2.48 -0.63 5.33
CA ARG A 42 -1.34 -1.21 4.60
C ARG A 42 -1.47 -0.93 3.12
N VAL A 43 -0.36 -0.65 2.46
CA VAL A 43 -0.29 -0.45 1.02
C VAL A 43 0.75 -1.42 0.47
N THR A 44 0.34 -2.30 -0.43
CA THR A 44 1.23 -3.29 -1.04
C THR A 44 1.25 -3.07 -2.54
N ARG A 45 2.44 -2.99 -3.15
CA ARG A 45 2.54 -2.95 -4.62
C ARG A 45 2.19 -4.31 -5.22
N ASP A 46 1.66 -4.31 -6.44
CA ASP A 46 1.26 -5.52 -7.16
C ASP A 46 2.36 -6.57 -7.32
N ASP A 47 3.63 -6.14 -7.38
CA ASP A 47 4.79 -7.03 -7.45
C ASP A 47 5.24 -7.57 -6.09
N GLU A 48 4.52 -7.22 -5.01
CA GLU A 48 4.80 -7.55 -3.62
C GLU A 48 6.19 -7.11 -3.12
N ARG A 49 6.90 -6.28 -3.91
CA ARG A 49 8.25 -5.79 -3.57
C ARG A 49 8.21 -4.56 -2.67
N MET A 50 7.04 -4.00 -2.41
CA MET A 50 6.88 -2.81 -1.59
C MET A 50 5.66 -2.96 -0.70
N GLU A 51 5.86 -2.76 0.60
CA GLU A 51 4.83 -2.65 1.61
C GLU A 51 5.01 -1.33 2.36
N MET A 52 3.93 -0.60 2.58
CA MET A 52 3.91 0.61 3.40
C MET A 52 2.81 0.48 4.43
N THR A 53 3.02 0.97 5.65
CA THR A 53 1.97 1.01 6.68
C THR A 53 1.79 2.43 7.17
N PHE A 54 0.57 2.94 7.08
CA PHE A 54 0.18 4.25 7.56
C PHE A 54 -0.67 4.14 8.81
N ARG A 55 -0.47 5.04 9.77
CA ARG A 55 -1.29 5.13 10.99
C ARG A 55 -1.49 6.60 11.32
N ARG A 56 -2.74 7.02 11.55
CA ARG A 56 -3.08 8.42 11.86
C ARG A 56 -2.53 9.44 10.86
N GLY A 57 -2.48 9.10 9.56
CA GLY A 57 -1.98 9.99 8.53
C GLY A 57 -0.45 10.07 8.43
N GLU A 58 0.27 9.17 9.09
CA GLU A 58 1.73 9.12 9.05
C GLU A 58 2.23 7.76 8.57
N LEU A 59 3.32 7.77 7.80
CA LEU A 59 4.00 6.55 7.37
C LEU A 59 4.79 5.99 8.54
N THR A 60 4.37 4.84 9.06
CA THR A 60 4.99 4.18 10.22
C THR A 60 5.94 3.05 9.85
N LYS A 61 5.75 2.43 8.67
CA LYS A 61 6.61 1.36 8.17
C LYS A 61 6.74 1.47 6.66
N TYR A 62 7.97 1.29 6.18
CA TYR A 62 8.27 1.16 4.76
C TYR A 62 9.18 -0.07 4.56
N GLY A 63 8.67 -1.08 3.88
CA GLY A 63 9.39 -2.29 3.50
C GLY A 63 9.59 -2.31 1.99
N TYR A 64 10.83 -2.49 1.56
CA TYR A 64 11.18 -2.74 0.16
C TYR A 64 11.94 -4.06 0.06
N TYR A 65 11.43 -4.99 -0.75
CA TYR A 65 11.95 -6.34 -0.93
C TYR A 65 12.60 -6.44 -2.30
N SER A 66 13.94 -6.51 -2.33
CA SER A 66 14.75 -6.57 -3.55
C SER A 66 14.83 -7.98 -4.17
N HIS A 67 14.53 -9.02 -3.41
CA HIS A 67 14.43 -10.40 -3.90
C HIS A 67 13.15 -11.03 -3.38
N GLY A 68 12.47 -11.81 -4.22
CA GLY A 68 11.14 -12.40 -3.99
C GLY A 68 11.07 -13.45 -2.88
N LYS A 69 11.56 -13.11 -1.68
CA LYS A 69 11.28 -13.82 -0.43
C LYS A 69 10.69 -12.80 0.54
N ARG A 70 9.36 -12.86 0.69
CA ARG A 70 8.75 -12.48 1.97
C ARG A 70 9.35 -13.40 3.04
N PRO A 71 9.87 -12.88 4.16
CA PRO A 71 10.24 -13.72 5.31
C PRO A 71 9.02 -14.43 5.87
#